data_AF-A0A3B9PQG3-F1
#
_entry.id   AF-A0A3B9PQG3-F1
#
_cell.length_a   1.000
_cell.length_b   1.000
_cell.length_c   1.000
_cell.angle_alpha   90.00
_cell.angle_beta   90.00
_cell.angle_gamma   90.00
#
_symmetry.space_group_name_H-M   'P 1'
#
loop_
_entity.id
_entity.type
_entity.pdbx_description
1 polymer ?
#
loop_
_entity_poly.entity_id
_entity_poly.type
_entity_poly.pdbx_seq_one_letter_code
_entity_poly.pdbx_strand_id
1 'polypeptide(L)'
;VDIGASVMNVTMFRNGQSIYSREQAFGGSQLTQDIARQYGMSFEEAEAAKRAGSLPDSYPRDMMRPFMDSLALEVSRALQFFFTSTSFNQVDHIVLAGGCAVMPGLGDVVGARAQVDTIIANPFAGMTLSSKVRPKALLADAPSLMAACGLALRRFDA
;
A
#
# COMPACT_ATOMS: atom_id res chain seq x y z
N VAL A 1 1.43 -4.34 -5.42
CA VAL A 1 1.61 -2.87 -5.39
C VAL A 1 2.06 -2.51 -3.99
N ASP A 2 3.31 -2.13 -3.81
CA ASP A 2 3.88 -1.69 -2.53
C ASP A 2 3.92 -0.16 -2.50
N ILE A 3 3.13 0.45 -1.61
CA ILE A 3 3.03 1.91 -1.47
C ILE A 3 3.80 2.35 -0.23
N GLY A 4 5.02 2.82 -0.46
CA GLY A 4 5.89 3.39 0.56
C GLY A 4 5.59 4.86 0.86
N ALA A 5 6.55 5.50 1.54
CA ALA A 5 6.46 6.92 1.87
C ALA A 5 6.66 7.80 0.62
N SER A 6 7.69 7.54 -0.18
CA SER A 6 8.02 8.39 -1.34
C SER A 6 7.95 7.68 -2.68
N VAL A 7 7.97 6.35 -2.67
CA VAL A 7 7.99 5.51 -3.86
C VAL A 7 6.90 4.45 -3.77
N MET A 8 6.21 4.24 -4.88
CA MET A 8 5.28 3.15 -5.09
C MET A 8 5.89 2.18 -6.10
N ASN A 9 5.97 0.91 -5.72
CA ASN A 9 6.47 -0.17 -6.57
C ASN A 9 5.31 -1.04 -7.06
N VAL A 10 5.21 -1.20 -8.39
CA VAL A 10 4.25 -2.09 -9.03
C VAL A 10 5.01 -3.25 -9.65
N THR A 11 4.82 -4.44 -9.09
CA THR A 11 5.42 -5.67 -9.58
C THR A 11 4.31 -6.63 -10.00
N MET A 12 4.41 -7.16 -11.22
CA MET A 12 3.50 -8.18 -11.73
C MET A 12 4.16 -9.55 -11.59
N PHE A 13 3.42 -10.49 -11.00
CA PHE A 13 3.87 -11.86 -10.83
C PHE A 13 3.06 -12.81 -11.69
N ARG A 14 3.73 -13.81 -12.27
CA ARG A 14 3.09 -14.97 -12.89
C ARG A 14 3.82 -16.22 -12.47
N ASN A 15 3.10 -17.23 -11.97
CA ASN A 15 3.67 -18.50 -11.52
C ASN A 15 4.85 -18.32 -10.54
N GLY A 16 4.73 -17.36 -9.61
CA GLY A 16 5.78 -17.03 -8.63
C GLY A 16 6.96 -16.23 -9.16
N GLN A 17 6.99 -15.89 -10.46
CA GLN A 17 8.08 -15.11 -11.06
C GLN A 17 7.64 -13.67 -11.36
N SER A 18 8.51 -12.72 -11.07
CA SER A 18 8.31 -11.31 -11.46
C SER A 18 8.53 -11.17 -12.96
N ILE A 19 7.51 -10.70 -13.68
CA ILE A 19 7.52 -10.53 -15.15
C ILE A 19 7.57 -9.07 -15.57
N TYR A 20 7.25 -8.16 -14.65
CA TYR A 20 7.25 -6.72 -14.89
C TYR A 20 7.41 -6.00 -13.56
N SER A 21 8.21 -4.94 -13.54
CA SER A 21 8.35 -4.08 -12.37
C SER A 21 8.51 -2.63 -12.80
N ARG A 22 7.86 -1.73 -12.08
CA ARG A 22 8.00 -0.28 -12.29
C ARG A 22 7.87 0.46 -10.97
N GLU A 23 8.68 1.49 -10.84
CA GLU A 23 8.63 2.43 -9.72
C GLU A 23 7.97 3.74 -10.16
N GLN A 24 7.21 4.34 -9.24
CA GLN A 24 6.57 5.64 -9.41
C GLN A 24 6.91 6.51 -8.20
N ALA A 25 7.30 7.76 -8.42
CA ALA A 25 7.53 8.74 -7.37
C ALA A 25 6.19 9.24 -6.79
N PHE A 26 5.53 8.35 -6.05
CA PHE A 26 4.24 8.55 -5.41
C PHE A 26 4.23 7.79 -4.09
N GLY A 27 3.66 8.37 -3.04
CA GLY A 27 3.57 7.69 -1.74
C GLY A 27 2.98 8.55 -0.64
N GLY A 28 2.92 7.98 0.56
CA GLY A 28 2.26 8.58 1.72
C GLY A 28 2.85 9.90 2.21
N SER A 29 4.09 10.22 1.87
CA SER A 29 4.74 11.50 2.19
C SER A 29 3.99 12.68 1.57
N GLN A 30 3.36 12.50 0.40
CA GLN A 30 2.54 13.54 -0.22
C GLN A 30 1.35 13.90 0.68
N LEU A 31 0.62 12.89 1.15
CA LEU A 31 -0.50 13.10 2.09
C LEU A 31 -0.03 13.74 3.39
N THR A 32 1.12 13.33 3.93
CA THR A 32 1.69 13.93 5.15
C THR A 32 2.05 15.39 4.95
N GLN A 33 2.63 15.76 3.79
CA GLN A 33 2.91 17.16 3.45
C GLN A 33 1.64 17.99 3.32
N ASP A 34 0.60 17.44 2.71
CA ASP A 34 -0.68 18.12 2.59
C ASP A 34 -1.29 18.38 3.97
N ILE A 35 -1.29 17.37 4.86
CA ILE A 35 -1.76 17.51 6.26
C ILE A 35 -0.97 18.60 6.98
N ALA A 36 0.36 18.58 6.88
CA ALA A 36 1.24 19.57 7.50
C ALA A 36 0.88 21.00 7.05
N ARG A 37 0.68 21.20 5.75
CA ARG A 37 0.29 22.49 5.17
C ARG A 37 -1.11 22.93 5.61
N GLN A 38 -2.08 22.02 5.58
CA GLN A 38 -3.48 22.32 5.87
C GLN A 38 -3.70 22.70 7.33
N TYR A 39 -3.00 22.04 8.26
CA TYR A 39 -3.19 22.23 9.69
C TYR A 39 -2.05 23.02 10.36
N GLY A 40 -1.09 23.54 9.60
CA GLY A 40 0.02 24.33 10.13
C GLY A 40 0.95 23.55 11.06
N MET A 41 1.12 22.25 10.80
CA MET A 41 1.96 21.34 11.58
C MET A 41 3.33 21.15 10.91
N SER A 42 4.33 20.72 11.69
CA SER A 42 5.53 20.13 11.09
C SER A 42 5.21 18.79 10.42
N PHE A 43 6.11 18.33 9.54
CA PHE A 43 5.95 17.04 8.86
C PHE A 43 5.86 15.87 9.86
N GLU A 44 6.65 15.91 10.94
CA GLU A 44 6.67 14.88 11.97
C GLU A 44 5.37 14.84 12.78
N GLU A 45 4.85 16.01 13.16
CA GLU A 45 3.55 16.13 13.84
C GLU A 45 2.40 15.64 12.94
N ALA A 46 2.43 15.99 11.65
CA ALA A 46 1.45 15.54 10.68
C ALA A 46 1.48 14.02 10.49
N GLU A 47 2.66 13.40 10.42
CA GLU A 47 2.80 11.95 10.33
C GLU A 47 2.27 11.26 11.59
N ALA A 48 2.62 11.78 12.76
CA ALA A 48 2.14 11.26 14.05
C ALA A 48 0.62 11.36 14.16
N ALA A 49 0.03 12.50 13.80
CA ALA A 49 -1.41 12.72 13.83
C ALA A 49 -2.16 11.82 12.84
N LYS A 50 -1.61 11.65 11.63
CA LYS A 50 -2.12 10.71 10.61
C LYS A 50 -2.17 9.28 11.14
N ARG A 51 -1.09 8.81 11.76
CA ARG A 51 -1.00 7.44 12.31
C ARG A 51 -1.85 7.23 13.56
N ALA A 52 -1.96 8.26 14.40
CA ALA A 52 -2.78 8.23 15.60
C ALA A 52 -4.28 8.37 15.33
N GLY A 53 -4.67 8.81 14.13
CA GLY A 53 -6.06 9.13 13.80
C GLY A 53 -6.59 10.34 14.57
N SER A 54 -5.71 11.27 14.95
CA SER A 54 -6.05 12.46 15.76
C SER A 54 -6.28 13.72 14.91
N LEU A 55 -6.50 13.55 13.60
CA LEU A 55 -6.81 14.66 12.69
C LEU A 55 -8.30 15.03 12.76
N PRO A 56 -8.67 16.26 12.38
CA PRO A 56 -10.07 16.69 12.39
C PRO A 56 -10.98 15.81 11.54
N ASP A 57 -12.28 15.77 11.86
CA ASP A 57 -13.29 14.95 11.16
C ASP A 57 -13.42 15.23 9.66
N SER A 58 -12.91 16.37 9.19
CA SER A 58 -12.83 16.72 7.78
C SER A 58 -11.77 15.93 7.00
N TYR A 59 -10.71 15.47 7.68
CA TYR A 59 -9.54 14.83 7.06
C TYR A 59 -9.88 13.64 6.14
N PRO A 60 -10.74 12.67 6.54
CA PRO A 60 -11.05 11.52 5.69
C PRO A 60 -11.63 11.91 4.33
N ARG A 61 -12.50 12.93 4.31
CA ARG A 61 -13.17 13.40 3.10
C ARG A 61 -12.29 14.34 2.28
N ASP A 62 -11.65 15.29 2.94
CA ASP A 62 -11.03 16.43 2.26
C ASP A 62 -9.58 16.15 1.83
N MET A 63 -8.94 15.13 2.41
CA MET A 63 -7.52 14.83 2.16
C MET A 63 -7.26 13.35 1.89
N MET A 64 -7.75 12.47 2.77
CA MET A 64 -7.50 11.03 2.63
C MET A 64 -8.15 10.47 1.37
N ARG A 65 -9.42 10.80 1.11
CA ARG A 65 -10.13 10.31 -0.08
C ARG A 65 -9.51 10.80 -1.40
N PRO A 66 -9.21 12.10 -1.60
CA PRO A 66 -8.49 12.56 -2.80
C PRO A 66 -7.13 11.87 -3.00
N PHE A 67 -6.39 11.60 -1.92
CA PHE A 67 -5.15 10.83 -1.99
C PHE A 67 -5.40 9.38 -2.46
N MET A 68 -6.41 8.70 -1.90
CA MET A 68 -6.79 7.35 -2.35
C MET A 68 -7.21 7.31 -3.82
N ASP A 69 -7.98 8.30 -4.28
CA ASP A 69 -8.41 8.39 -5.68
C ASP A 69 -7.21 8.61 -6.62
N SER A 70 -6.21 9.39 -6.17
CA SER A 70 -4.96 9.62 -6.90
C SER A 70 -4.09 8.35 -6.94
N LEU A 71 -3.96 7.64 -5.81
CA LEU A 71 -3.27 6.36 -5.74
C LEU A 71 -3.90 5.34 -6.68
N ALA A 72 -5.23 5.21 -6.65
CA ALA A 72 -5.95 4.30 -7.54
C ALA A 72 -5.72 4.64 -9.02
N LEU A 73 -5.63 5.94 -9.36
CA LEU A 73 -5.29 6.38 -10.71
C LEU A 73 -3.87 5.94 -11.11
N GLU A 74 -2.89 6.10 -10.23
CA GLU A 74 -1.51 5.63 -10.47
C GLU A 74 -1.45 4.11 -10.66
N VAL A 75 -2.21 3.33 -9.88
CA VAL A 75 -2.32 1.87 -10.06
C VAL A 75 -2.94 1.53 -11.42
N SER A 76 -4.02 2.22 -11.81
CA SER A 76 -4.69 2.01 -13.10
C SER A 76 -3.76 2.33 -14.27
N ARG A 77 -2.98 3.41 -14.16
CA ARG A 77 -1.95 3.77 -15.15
C ARG A 77 -0.87 2.69 -15.24
N ALA A 78 -0.38 2.18 -14.11
CA ALA A 78 0.62 1.12 -14.10
C ALA A 78 0.12 -0.16 -14.78
N LEU A 79 -1.14 -0.54 -14.56
CA LEU A 79 -1.79 -1.66 -15.27
C LEU A 79 -1.86 -1.42 -16.77
N GLN A 80 -2.26 -0.21 -17.19
CA GLN A 80 -2.30 0.15 -18.60
C GLN A 80 -0.91 0.07 -19.25
N PHE A 81 0.14 0.54 -18.56
CA PHE A 81 1.51 0.41 -19.05
C PHE A 81 1.93 -1.05 -19.17
N PHE A 82 1.57 -1.91 -18.21
CA PHE A 82 1.83 -3.34 -18.29
C PHE A 82 1.15 -3.98 -19.52
N PHE A 83 -0.13 -3.71 -19.76
CA PHE A 83 -0.87 -4.29 -20.90
C PHE A 83 -0.38 -3.78 -22.26
N THR A 84 0.08 -2.54 -22.34
CA THR A 84 0.61 -1.96 -23.59
C THR A 84 2.06 -2.34 -23.86
N SER A 85 2.81 -2.76 -22.83
CA SER A 85 4.24 -3.09 -22.93
C SER A 85 4.51 -4.60 -22.96
N THR A 86 3.48 -5.44 -22.84
CA THR A 86 3.61 -6.90 -22.78
C THR A 86 2.51 -7.57 -23.61
N SER A 87 2.58 -8.89 -23.78
CA SER A 87 1.51 -9.67 -24.43
C SER A 87 0.33 -10.00 -23.50
N PHE A 88 0.39 -9.58 -22.23
CA PHE A 88 -0.66 -9.80 -21.25
C PHE A 88 -1.75 -8.75 -21.38
N ASN A 89 -3.00 -9.16 -21.15
CA ASN A 89 -4.18 -8.28 -21.24
C ASN A 89 -5.10 -8.37 -20.01
N GLN A 90 -4.73 -9.18 -19.02
CA GLN A 90 -5.52 -9.39 -17.80
C GLN A 90 -4.60 -9.55 -16.58
N VAL A 91 -5.10 -9.11 -15.43
CA VAL A 91 -4.55 -9.36 -14.09
C VAL A 91 -5.68 -9.90 -13.23
N ASP A 92 -5.44 -11.00 -12.51
CA ASP A 92 -6.47 -11.67 -11.71
C ASP A 92 -6.73 -10.93 -10.39
N HIS A 93 -5.65 -10.52 -9.71
CA HIS A 93 -5.72 -9.89 -8.40
C HIS A 93 -4.69 -8.78 -8.22
N ILE A 94 -5.06 -7.75 -7.47
CA ILE A 94 -4.14 -6.72 -6.96
C ILE A 94 -3.91 -6.97 -5.48
N VAL A 95 -2.64 -7.10 -5.10
CA VAL A 95 -2.23 -7.17 -3.69
C VAL A 95 -1.60 -5.83 -3.30
N LEU A 96 -2.21 -5.13 -2.34
CA LEU A 96 -1.72 -3.87 -1.80
C LEU A 96 -0.82 -4.12 -0.58
N ALA A 97 0.38 -3.57 -0.61
CA ALA A 97 1.38 -3.66 0.45
C ALA A 97 1.94 -2.27 0.78
N GLY A 98 2.83 -2.21 1.77
CA GLY A 98 3.45 -0.97 2.21
C GLY A 98 2.61 -0.23 3.25
N GLY A 99 3.19 0.81 3.84
CA GLY A 99 2.58 1.55 4.95
C GLY A 99 1.26 2.24 4.58
N CYS A 100 1.04 2.61 3.32
CA CYS A 100 -0.21 3.24 2.91
C CYS A 100 -1.36 2.25 2.72
N ALA A 101 -1.06 0.94 2.58
CA ALA A 101 -2.08 -0.09 2.36
C ALA A 101 -3.04 -0.26 3.56
N VAL A 102 -2.67 0.26 4.73
CA VAL A 102 -3.49 0.22 5.97
C VAL A 102 -4.63 1.24 5.96
N MET A 103 -4.65 2.15 4.98
CA MET A 103 -5.63 3.22 4.91
C MET A 103 -7.06 2.65 4.70
N PRO A 104 -8.03 3.00 5.55
CA PRO A 104 -9.37 2.42 5.46
C PRO A 104 -10.05 2.69 4.11
N GLY A 105 -10.59 1.64 3.49
CA GLY A 105 -11.29 1.72 2.21
C GLY A 105 -10.38 1.78 0.97
N LEU A 106 -9.05 1.79 1.13
CA LEU A 106 -8.14 1.87 -0.02
C LEU A 106 -8.30 0.68 -0.99
N GLY A 107 -8.46 -0.53 -0.45
CA GLY A 107 -8.70 -1.73 -1.27
C GLY A 107 -9.93 -1.57 -2.17
N ASP A 108 -11.03 -1.05 -1.62
CA ASP A 108 -12.27 -0.83 -2.36
C ASP A 108 -12.10 0.26 -3.43
N VAL A 109 -11.44 1.38 -3.09
CA VAL A 109 -11.19 2.47 -4.04
C VAL A 109 -10.32 2.01 -5.21
N VAL A 110 -9.26 1.25 -4.93
CA VAL A 110 -8.38 0.70 -5.96
C VAL A 110 -9.13 -0.34 -6.80
N GLY A 111 -9.82 -1.29 -6.17
CA GLY A 111 -10.55 -2.35 -6.87
C GLY A 111 -11.66 -1.80 -7.77
N ALA A 112 -12.44 -0.83 -7.26
CA ALA A 112 -13.49 -0.18 -8.03
C ALA A 112 -12.95 0.59 -9.23
N ARG A 113 -11.77 1.23 -9.11
CA ARG A 113 -11.19 1.98 -10.22
C ARG A 113 -10.49 1.09 -11.24
N ALA A 114 -9.71 0.13 -10.76
CA ALA A 114 -8.94 -0.78 -11.60
C ALA A 114 -9.82 -1.87 -12.23
N GLN A 115 -11.02 -2.12 -11.69
CA GLN A 115 -11.90 -3.24 -12.07
C GLN A 115 -11.19 -4.59 -11.90
N VAL A 116 -10.39 -4.73 -10.83
CA VAL A 116 -9.66 -5.95 -10.48
C VAL A 116 -9.82 -6.19 -8.99
N ASP A 117 -10.07 -7.44 -8.62
CA ASP A 117 -10.19 -7.86 -7.23
C ASP A 117 -8.94 -7.46 -6.44
N THR A 118 -9.13 -6.67 -5.40
CA THR A 118 -8.04 -6.05 -4.65
C THR A 118 -8.06 -6.49 -3.20
N ILE A 119 -6.92 -6.96 -2.71
CA ILE A 119 -6.73 -7.41 -1.32
C ILE A 119 -5.57 -6.67 -0.66
N ILE A 120 -5.67 -6.49 0.66
CA ILE A 120 -4.57 -5.98 1.49
C ILE A 120 -3.65 -7.13 1.88
N ALA A 121 -2.35 -6.96 1.70
CA ALA A 121 -1.35 -7.97 2.00
C ALA A 121 -1.29 -8.26 3.49
N ASN A 122 -1.29 -9.55 3.84
CA ASN A 122 -0.95 -10.02 5.17
C ASN A 122 0.06 -11.17 5.05
N PRO A 123 1.37 -10.90 5.18
CA PRO A 123 2.40 -11.94 5.05
C PRO A 123 2.34 -12.98 6.18
N PHE A 124 1.62 -12.69 7.27
CA PHE A 124 1.54 -13.56 8.44
C PHE A 124 0.30 -14.46 8.42
N ALA A 125 -0.53 -14.41 7.37
CA ALA A 125 -1.66 -15.30 7.22
C ALA A 125 -1.18 -16.76 7.21
N GLY A 126 -1.76 -17.59 8.08
CA GLY A 126 -1.36 -18.99 8.25
C GLY A 126 -0.11 -19.22 9.13
N MET A 127 0.54 -18.17 9.64
CA MET A 127 1.67 -18.32 10.57
C MET A 127 1.20 -18.48 12.02
N THR A 128 1.97 -19.26 12.80
CA THR A 128 1.76 -19.34 14.25
C THR A 128 2.43 -18.15 14.94
N LEU A 129 1.69 -17.43 15.77
CA LEU A 129 2.21 -16.30 16.52
C LEU A 129 2.75 -16.72 17.89
N SER A 130 3.95 -16.26 18.23
CA SER A 130 4.52 -16.41 19.57
C SER A 130 3.73 -15.61 20.60
N SER A 131 3.66 -16.10 21.84
CA SER A 131 3.00 -15.41 22.96
C SER A 131 3.58 -14.03 23.29
N LYS A 132 4.80 -13.75 22.82
CA LYS A 132 5.47 -12.44 22.98
C LYS A 132 5.01 -11.42 21.94
N VAL A 133 4.34 -11.84 20.87
CA VAL A 133 3.90 -10.97 19.79
C VAL A 133 2.47 -10.51 20.07
N ARG A 134 2.24 -9.19 19.98
CA ARG A 134 0.91 -8.61 20.13
C ARG A 134 0.16 -8.71 18.79
N PRO A 135 -0.88 -9.55 18.63
CA PRO A 135 -1.47 -9.82 17.32
C PRO A 135 -2.07 -8.57 16.66
N LYS A 136 -2.74 -7.71 17.45
CA LYS A 136 -3.35 -6.47 16.94
C LYS A 136 -2.32 -5.51 16.34
N ALA A 137 -1.19 -5.32 17.02
CA ALA A 137 -0.13 -4.44 16.53
C ALA A 137 0.52 -5.03 15.26
N LEU A 138 0.76 -6.36 15.24
CA LEU A 138 1.30 -7.03 14.07
C LEU A 138 0.40 -6.86 12.85
N LEU A 139 -0.90 -7.07 13.00
CA LEU A 139 -1.86 -6.95 11.88
C LEU A 139 -2.01 -5.51 11.40
N ALA A 140 -1.90 -4.52 12.29
CA ALA A 140 -1.92 -3.11 11.90
C ALA A 140 -0.74 -2.72 11.01
N ASP A 141 0.44 -3.33 11.24
CA ASP A 141 1.64 -3.06 10.46
C ASP A 141 1.89 -4.10 9.35
N ALA A 142 1.07 -5.15 9.25
CA ALA A 142 1.33 -6.33 8.42
C ALA A 142 1.65 -6.02 6.95
N PRO A 143 0.91 -5.13 6.24
CA PRO A 143 1.22 -4.81 4.85
C PRO A 143 2.59 -4.16 4.67
N SER A 144 3.07 -3.41 5.67
CA SER A 144 4.39 -2.75 5.64
C SER A 144 5.55 -3.72 5.90
N LEU A 145 5.26 -4.91 6.43
CA LEU A 145 6.26 -5.90 6.81
C LEU A 145 6.51 -6.96 5.73
N MET A 146 5.93 -6.83 4.54
CA MET A 146 6.11 -7.75 3.41
C MET A 146 7.59 -7.97 3.08
N ALA A 147 8.37 -6.90 2.92
CA ALA A 147 9.80 -7.00 2.61
C ALA A 147 10.60 -7.65 3.75
N ALA A 148 10.33 -7.26 5.01
CA ALA A 148 10.98 -7.84 6.17
C ALA A 148 10.67 -9.33 6.33
N CYS A 149 9.43 -9.74 6.07
CA CYS A 149 9.02 -11.13 6.09
C CYS A 149 9.75 -11.95 5.01
N GLY A 150 9.83 -11.44 3.77
CA GLY A 150 10.56 -12.10 2.69
C GLY A 150 12.05 -12.29 3.00
N LEU A 151 12.70 -11.26 3.58
CA LEU A 151 14.10 -11.35 4.02
C LEU A 151 14.31 -12.43 5.09
N ALA A 152 13.36 -12.60 6.01
CA ALA A 152 13.42 -13.65 7.03
C ALA A 152 13.17 -15.06 6.46
N LEU A 153 12.27 -15.18 5.47
CA LEU A 153 11.94 -16.44 4.81
C LEU A 153 13.09 -17.01 3.99
N ARG A 154 14.01 -16.16 3.51
CA ARG A 154 15.20 -16.58 2.73
C ARG A 154 16.02 -17.69 3.39
N ARG A 155 15.97 -17.83 4.72
CA ARG A 155 16.64 -18.92 5.45
C ARG A 155 16.07 -20.31 5.15
N PHE A 156 14.82 -20.40 4.71
CA PHE A 156 14.10 -21.65 4.47
C PHE A 156 14.05 -22.05 2.98
N ASP A 157 14.54 -21.20 2.08
CA ASP A 157 14.63 -21.46 0.62
C ASP A 157 15.87 -22.28 0.22
N ALA A 158 16.46 -23.03 1.16
CA ALA A 158 17.66 -23.85 0.96
C ALA A 158 17.33 -25.30 0.60
#